data_AF-A0A4R6SUJ3-F1
#
_entry.id   AF-A0A4R6SUJ3-F1
#
_cell.length_a   1.000
_cell.length_b   1.000
_cell.length_c   1.000
_cell.angle_alpha   90.00
_cell.angle_beta   90.00
_cell.angle_gamma   90.00
#
_symmetry.space_group_name_H-M   'P 1'
#
loop_
_entity.id
_entity.type
_entity.pdbx_description
1 polymer ?
#
loop_
_entity_poly.entity_id
_entity_poly.type
_entity_poly.pdbx_seq_one_letter_code
_entity_poly.pdbx_strand_id
1 'polypeptide(L)'
;MKRILPFLFVTAIVLAGCATVQSIIKSTFPYTATVVIPASSKSGTVISATSSATSIDQVFGNQNGTNYIKDVRITSAKLASSNPANTSLGMFKSVKLFVSSGNSGEIMVASRNDVQENIGPDLVLDIDNSRFLDSYVQGNSIRVRIEYVLRNATTADVSIRTSLSFTSSPKTQ
;
A
#
# COMPACT_ATOMS: atom_id res chain seq x y z
N MET A 1 18.51 -57.16 35.25
CA MET A 1 18.99 -56.64 33.96
C MET A 1 18.46 -55.22 33.80
N LYS A 2 19.35 -54.25 34.06
CA LYS A 2 19.11 -52.80 34.04
C LYS A 2 19.81 -52.31 32.78
N ARG A 3 19.16 -51.71 31.78
CA ARG A 3 19.73 -50.81 30.71
C ARG A 3 18.70 -50.30 29.67
N ILE A 4 17.39 -50.43 29.87
CA ILE A 4 16.39 -50.00 28.85
C ILE A 4 15.91 -48.55 29.00
N LEU A 5 16.35 -47.82 30.03
CA LEU A 5 15.84 -46.49 30.35
C LEU A 5 16.41 -45.30 29.54
N PRO A 6 17.60 -45.34 28.89
CA PRO A 6 18.11 -44.12 28.24
C PRO A 6 17.60 -43.93 26.80
N PHE A 7 16.95 -44.93 26.20
CA PHE A 7 16.57 -44.85 24.78
C PHE A 7 15.23 -44.12 24.54
N LEU A 8 14.37 -44.01 25.56
CA LEU A 8 13.08 -43.32 25.44
C LEU A 8 13.21 -41.79 25.57
N PHE A 9 14.29 -41.30 26.17
CA PHE A 9 14.46 -39.87 26.46
C PHE A 9 15.12 -39.08 25.32
N VAL A 10 15.82 -39.76 24.40
CA VAL A 10 16.54 -39.10 23.29
C VAL A 10 15.62 -38.82 22.10
N THR A 11 14.56 -39.62 21.90
CA THR A 11 13.62 -39.45 20.78
C THR A 11 12.63 -38.29 20.99
N ALA A 12 12.42 -37.84 22.23
CA ALA A 12 11.49 -36.76 22.54
C ALA A 12 12.02 -35.35 22.19
N ILE A 13 13.34 -35.18 22.02
CA ILE A 13 13.97 -33.87 21.79
C ILE A 13 13.94 -33.45 20.31
N VAL A 14 13.79 -34.38 19.37
CA VAL A 14 13.79 -34.06 17.92
C VAL A 14 12.43 -33.52 17.43
N LEU A 15 11.35 -33.75 18.17
CA LEU A 15 10.00 -33.29 17.79
C LEU A 15 9.66 -31.87 18.28
N ALA A 16 10.49 -31.26 19.14
CA ALA A 16 10.28 -29.90 19.65
C ALA A 16 10.87 -28.81 18.72
N GLY A 17 11.60 -29.19 17.66
CA GLY A 17 12.35 -28.25 16.81
C GLY A 17 11.61 -27.70 15.58
N CYS A 18 10.36 -28.08 15.32
CA CYS A 18 9.64 -27.63 14.11
C CYS A 18 8.46 -26.67 14.42
N ALA A 19 8.44 -26.09 15.62
CA ALA A 19 7.52 -25.01 15.95
C ALA A 19 8.23 -23.67 15.71
N THR A 20 7.60 -22.78 14.94
CA THR A 20 7.85 -21.32 14.91
C THR A 20 8.96 -20.75 14.02
N VAL A 21 9.06 -21.21 12.77
CA VAL A 21 9.53 -20.31 11.69
C VAL A 21 8.50 -20.26 10.56
N GLN A 22 7.22 -20.08 10.93
CA GLN A 22 6.26 -19.42 10.04
C GLN A 22 6.61 -17.94 10.03
N SER A 23 7.77 -17.65 9.45
CA SER A 23 8.28 -16.30 9.27
C SER A 23 7.16 -15.51 8.63
N ILE A 24 6.79 -14.45 9.34
CA ILE A 24 5.72 -13.50 9.04
C ILE A 24 6.16 -12.73 7.78
N ILE A 25 6.22 -13.42 6.65
CA ILE A 25 6.10 -12.79 5.36
C ILE A 25 4.61 -12.45 5.30
N LYS A 26 4.25 -11.33 5.92
CA LYS A 26 2.95 -10.70 5.70
C LYS A 26 2.91 -10.44 4.21
N SER A 27 2.32 -11.39 3.48
CA SER A 27 2.12 -11.34 2.04
C SER A 27 1.50 -9.99 1.68
N THR A 28 0.65 -9.43 2.55
CA THR A 28 0.10 -8.09 2.44
C THR A 28 0.81 -7.05 3.29
N PHE A 29 1.28 -5.97 2.67
CA PHE A 29 1.85 -4.81 3.36
C PHE A 29 1.12 -3.50 2.98
N PRO A 30 0.83 -2.62 3.96
CA PRO A 30 0.18 -1.35 3.70
C PRO A 30 1.19 -0.26 3.35
N TYR A 31 0.85 0.57 2.37
CA TYR A 31 1.50 1.85 2.08
C TYR A 31 0.50 2.97 2.35
N THR A 32 0.94 3.99 3.07
CA THR A 32 0.09 5.13 3.37
C THR A 32 0.78 6.40 2.94
N ALA A 33 0.04 7.25 2.23
CA ALA A 33 0.49 8.55 1.78
C ALA A 33 -0.55 9.59 2.18
N THR A 34 -0.11 10.71 2.72
CA THR A 34 -0.99 11.86 2.96
C THR A 34 -0.78 12.87 1.85
N VAL A 35 -1.88 13.28 1.22
CA VAL A 35 -1.89 14.30 0.18
C VAL A 35 -2.74 15.45 0.67
N VAL A 36 -2.22 16.67 0.58
CA VAL A 36 -2.95 17.88 0.94
C VAL A 36 -3.47 18.52 -0.35
N ILE A 37 -4.77 18.78 -0.39
CA ILE A 37 -5.41 19.56 -1.43
C ILE A 37 -5.53 20.99 -0.94
N PRO A 38 -4.81 21.94 -1.55
CA PRO A 38 -4.86 23.32 -1.10
C PRO A 38 -6.18 23.99 -1.49
N ALA A 39 -6.63 24.94 -0.69
CA ALA A 39 -7.82 25.76 -0.93
C ALA A 39 -7.75 26.57 -2.25
N SER A 40 -6.56 26.77 -2.81
CA SER A 40 -6.38 27.44 -4.11
C SER A 40 -6.63 26.53 -5.32
N SER A 41 -7.03 25.27 -5.10
CA SER A 41 -7.23 24.29 -6.17
C SER A 41 -8.44 24.63 -7.03
N LYS A 42 -8.22 24.78 -8.34
CA LYS A 42 -9.29 25.11 -9.30
C LYS A 42 -10.12 23.87 -9.62
N SER A 43 -11.45 24.04 -9.67
CA SER A 43 -12.36 23.00 -10.18
C SER A 43 -12.18 22.78 -11.68
N GLY A 44 -12.49 21.57 -12.16
CA GLY A 44 -12.52 21.21 -13.57
C GLY A 44 -11.15 21.05 -14.24
N THR A 45 -10.05 21.25 -13.51
CA THR A 45 -8.69 21.07 -14.02
C THR A 45 -8.05 19.80 -13.49
N VAL A 46 -7.17 19.20 -14.28
CA VAL A 46 -6.35 18.05 -13.84
C VAL A 46 -5.23 18.58 -12.98
N ILE A 47 -5.25 18.23 -11.69
CA ILE A 47 -4.22 18.57 -10.72
C ILE A 47 -3.49 17.29 -10.35
N SER A 48 -2.17 17.36 -10.25
CA SER A 48 -1.36 16.25 -9.75
C SER A 48 -0.64 16.66 -8.48
N ALA A 49 -0.62 15.75 -7.51
CA ALA A 49 0.12 15.90 -6.27
C ALA A 49 0.97 14.63 -6.08
N THR A 50 2.25 14.81 -5.74
CA THR A 50 3.14 13.69 -5.45
C THR A 50 3.44 13.70 -3.96
N SER A 51 3.31 12.54 -3.32
CA SER A 51 3.64 12.36 -1.91
C SER A 51 4.52 11.13 -1.74
N SER A 52 5.51 11.25 -0.86
CA SER A 52 6.34 10.12 -0.44
C SER A 52 5.49 9.22 0.44
N ALA A 53 5.35 7.95 0.05
CA ALA A 53 4.64 6.99 0.88
C ALA A 53 5.58 6.37 1.91
N THR A 54 5.08 6.08 3.12
CA THR A 54 5.85 5.33 4.12
C THR A 54 6.11 3.92 3.61
N SER A 55 7.37 3.57 3.38
CA SER A 55 7.77 2.31 2.75
C SER A 55 7.84 1.13 3.72
N ILE A 56 7.90 -0.09 3.14
CA ILE A 56 8.11 -1.35 3.85
C ILE A 56 9.32 -1.26 4.80
N ASP A 57 10.40 -0.58 4.44
CA ASP A 57 11.58 -0.46 5.30
C ASP A 57 11.28 0.24 6.64
N GLN A 58 10.33 1.17 6.64
CA GLN A 58 9.88 1.88 7.83
C GLN A 58 8.91 1.04 8.68
N VAL A 59 8.19 0.11 8.05
CA VAL A 59 7.21 -0.79 8.70
C VAL A 59 7.88 -2.07 9.22
N PHE A 60 8.91 -2.57 8.55
CA PHE A 60 9.61 -3.81 8.87
C PHE A 60 11.01 -3.61 9.46
N GLY A 61 11.50 -2.37 9.54
CA GLY A 61 12.76 -2.02 10.23
C GLY A 61 14.03 -2.65 9.65
N ASN A 62 13.94 -3.29 8.48
CA ASN A 62 15.00 -4.13 7.93
C ASN A 62 15.10 -3.91 6.41
N GLN A 63 16.21 -3.29 5.98
CA GLN A 63 16.51 -2.72 4.65
C GLN A 63 16.58 -3.74 3.48
N ASN A 64 16.09 -4.97 3.65
CA ASN A 64 16.23 -6.05 2.67
C ASN A 64 14.94 -6.86 2.44
N GLY A 65 13.84 -6.54 3.13
CA GLY A 65 12.58 -7.31 3.03
C GLY A 65 11.98 -7.32 1.62
N THR A 66 12.22 -6.27 0.84
CA THR A 66 11.75 -6.13 -0.54
C THR A 66 12.46 -7.06 -1.52
N ASN A 67 13.69 -7.51 -1.22
CA ASN A 67 14.44 -8.43 -2.09
C ASN A 67 13.94 -9.89 -1.99
N TYR A 68 13.18 -10.21 -0.93
CA TYR A 68 12.61 -11.54 -0.68
C TYR A 68 11.17 -11.70 -1.19
N ILE A 69 10.61 -10.67 -1.82
CA ILE A 69 9.24 -10.68 -2.35
C ILE A 69 9.23 -10.62 -3.88
N LYS A 70 8.31 -11.37 -4.49
CA LYS A 70 8.01 -11.41 -5.92
C LYS A 70 6.52 -11.36 -6.17
N ASP A 71 6.10 -11.09 -7.40
CA ASP A 71 4.68 -11.05 -7.80
C ASP A 71 3.88 -10.03 -6.97
N VAL A 72 4.42 -8.82 -6.81
CA VAL A 72 3.80 -7.73 -6.08
C VAL A 72 2.63 -7.17 -6.88
N ARG A 73 1.46 -7.19 -6.24
CA ARG A 73 0.19 -6.72 -6.83
C ARG A 73 -0.55 -5.86 -5.84
N ILE A 74 -1.36 -4.93 -6.34
CA ILE A 74 -2.19 -4.10 -5.48
C ILE A 74 -3.50 -4.85 -5.18
N THR A 75 -3.84 -4.94 -3.89
CA THR A 75 -5.04 -5.63 -3.40
C THR A 75 -6.13 -4.67 -2.97
N SER A 76 -5.77 -3.45 -2.55
CA SER A 76 -6.75 -2.40 -2.27
C SER A 76 -6.16 -1.00 -2.43
N ALA A 77 -7.00 -0.07 -2.83
CA ALA A 77 -6.70 1.35 -2.88
C ALA A 77 -7.89 2.13 -2.33
N LYS A 78 -7.68 2.81 -1.19
CA LYS A 78 -8.70 3.59 -0.50
C LYS A 78 -8.19 5.00 -0.19
N LEU A 79 -9.03 5.98 -0.46
CA LEU A 79 -8.84 7.37 -0.03
C LEU A 79 -9.78 7.63 1.14
N ALA A 80 -9.28 8.31 2.16
CA ALA A 80 -10.05 8.72 3.32
C ALA A 80 -9.73 10.18 3.65
N SER A 81 -10.74 10.98 3.98
CA SER A 81 -10.50 12.34 4.48
C SER A 81 -9.86 12.26 5.87
N SER A 82 -8.65 12.81 6.00
CA SER A 82 -7.92 12.83 7.27
C SER A 82 -8.18 14.10 8.05
N ASN A 83 -8.23 15.25 7.37
CA ASN A 83 -8.49 16.53 8.01
C ASN A 83 -9.07 17.52 6.98
N PRO A 84 -10.30 18.01 7.15
CA PRO A 84 -11.29 17.63 8.18
C PRO A 84 -11.75 16.17 8.03
N ALA A 85 -11.91 15.44 9.13
CA ALA A 85 -12.20 13.99 9.11
C ALA A 85 -13.58 13.61 8.50
N ASN A 86 -14.46 14.58 8.25
CA ASN A 86 -15.81 14.38 7.71
C ASN A 86 -16.04 15.07 6.37
N THR A 87 -14.98 15.45 5.67
CA THR A 87 -15.14 16.07 4.35
C THR A 87 -15.51 15.02 3.32
N SER A 88 -16.61 15.27 2.60
CA SER A 88 -17.06 14.40 1.51
C SER A 88 -16.04 14.34 0.38
N LEU A 89 -15.67 13.12 -0.03
CA LEU A 89 -14.83 12.91 -1.21
C LEU A 89 -15.63 12.96 -2.52
N GLY A 90 -16.94 13.22 -2.46
CA GLY A 90 -17.76 13.56 -3.64
C GLY A 90 -17.34 14.86 -4.33
N MET A 91 -16.42 15.62 -3.73
CA MET A 91 -15.76 16.76 -4.38
C MET A 91 -14.91 16.36 -5.58
N PHE A 92 -14.47 15.09 -5.68
CA PHE A 92 -13.74 14.62 -6.85
C PHE A 92 -14.72 14.29 -7.97
N LYS A 93 -14.31 14.57 -9.20
CA LYS A 93 -14.94 14.04 -10.40
C LYS A 93 -14.26 12.75 -10.85
N SER A 94 -12.93 12.76 -10.81
CA SER A 94 -12.10 11.61 -11.14
C SER A 94 -10.81 11.64 -10.35
N VAL A 95 -10.28 10.47 -10.02
CA VAL A 95 -9.00 10.30 -9.34
C VAL A 95 -8.24 9.16 -9.99
N LYS A 96 -6.95 9.35 -10.24
CA LYS A 96 -6.03 8.34 -10.73
C LYS A 96 -4.83 8.30 -9.81
N LEU A 97 -4.36 7.10 -9.54
CA LEU A 97 -3.26 6.85 -8.65
C LEU A 97 -2.16 6.14 -9.39
N PHE A 98 -0.99 6.74 -9.29
CA PHE A 98 0.22 6.28 -9.92
C PHE A 98 1.26 5.98 -8.87
N VAL A 99 1.98 4.89 -9.07
CA VAL A 99 3.14 4.53 -8.27
C VAL A 99 4.35 4.72 -9.16
N SER A 100 5.32 5.49 -8.68
CA SER A 100 6.61 5.64 -9.31
C SER A 100 7.71 5.19 -8.36
N SER A 101 8.77 4.68 -8.96
CA SER A 101 9.99 4.30 -8.26
C SER A 101 11.15 4.85 -9.07
N GLY A 102 12.13 5.47 -8.42
CA GLY A 102 13.08 6.41 -9.03
C GLY A 102 13.53 6.06 -10.45
N ASN A 103 13.98 4.82 -10.67
CA ASN A 103 14.49 4.37 -11.96
C ASN A 103 13.53 3.48 -12.77
N SER A 104 12.39 3.07 -12.21
CA SER A 104 11.47 2.11 -12.85
C SER A 104 10.31 2.77 -13.59
N GLY A 105 10.26 4.10 -13.59
CA GLY A 105 9.21 4.88 -14.26
C GLY A 105 7.98 5.06 -13.38
N GLU A 106 6.82 5.21 -14.01
CA GLU A 106 5.54 5.38 -13.34
C GLU A 106 4.49 4.45 -13.94
N ILE A 107 3.64 3.89 -13.09
CA ILE A 107 2.54 3.03 -13.48
C ILE A 107 1.26 3.40 -12.73
N MET A 108 0.13 3.38 -13.44
CA MET A 108 -1.19 3.51 -12.82
C MET A 108 -1.52 2.23 -12.08
N VAL A 109 -1.88 2.34 -10.79
CA VAL A 109 -2.21 1.20 -9.93
C VAL A 109 -3.67 1.19 -9.52
N ALA A 110 -4.32 2.35 -9.56
CA ALA A 110 -5.73 2.46 -9.27
C ALA A 110 -6.30 3.72 -9.92
N SER A 111 -7.58 3.69 -10.23
CA SER A 111 -8.31 4.85 -10.75
C SER A 111 -9.77 4.76 -10.36
N ARG A 112 -10.44 5.91 -10.28
CA ARG A 112 -11.88 6.00 -10.13
C ARG A 112 -12.36 7.16 -10.98
N ASN A 113 -13.14 6.83 -12.00
CA ASN A 113 -13.82 7.79 -12.83
C ASN A 113 -15.26 7.96 -12.33
N ASP A 114 -15.85 9.12 -12.61
CA ASP A 114 -17.25 9.43 -12.27
C ASP A 114 -17.61 9.19 -10.80
N VAL A 115 -16.80 9.77 -9.91
CA VAL A 115 -17.07 9.77 -8.47
C VAL A 115 -18.41 10.47 -8.21
N GLN A 116 -19.31 9.78 -7.51
CA GLN A 116 -20.63 10.30 -7.16
C GLN A 116 -20.52 11.44 -6.15
N GLU A 117 -21.42 12.40 -6.23
CA GLU A 117 -21.44 13.56 -5.33
C GLU A 117 -21.80 13.17 -3.88
N ASN A 118 -22.61 12.12 -3.71
CA ASN A 118 -23.08 11.64 -2.41
C ASN A 118 -22.11 10.64 -1.74
N ILE A 119 -20.83 10.66 -2.10
CA ILE A 119 -19.81 9.83 -1.45
C ILE A 119 -19.45 10.45 -0.09
N GLY A 120 -19.31 9.59 0.92
CA GLY A 120 -18.88 10.00 2.26
C GLY A 120 -17.40 10.41 2.35
N PRO A 121 -16.78 10.32 3.54
CA PRO A 121 -15.36 10.65 3.73
C PRO A 121 -14.41 9.59 3.18
N ASP A 122 -14.93 8.46 2.67
CA ASP A 122 -14.20 7.32 2.18
C ASP A 122 -14.51 7.05 0.71
N LEU A 123 -13.48 6.81 -0.10
CA LEU A 123 -13.59 6.50 -1.52
C LEU A 123 -12.69 5.31 -1.85
N VAL A 124 -13.29 4.23 -2.35
CA VAL A 124 -12.55 3.07 -2.86
C VAL A 124 -12.27 3.29 -4.35
N LEU A 125 -11.03 3.07 -4.75
CA LEU A 125 -10.60 3.20 -6.13
C LEU A 125 -10.63 1.82 -6.83
N ASP A 126 -10.87 1.83 -8.13
CA ASP A 126 -10.80 0.62 -8.95
C ASP A 126 -9.34 0.29 -9.23
N ILE A 127 -8.95 -0.94 -8.92
CA ILE A 127 -7.56 -1.36 -8.91
C ILE A 127 -7.17 -1.80 -10.32
N ASP A 128 -6.00 -1.34 -10.78
CA ASP A 128 -5.38 -1.82 -12.00
C ASP A 128 -4.27 -2.81 -11.67
N ASN A 129 -4.53 -4.08 -11.98
CA ASN A 129 -3.62 -5.21 -11.75
C ASN A 129 -3.07 -5.78 -13.08
N SER A 130 -3.09 -4.98 -14.15
CA SER A 130 -2.59 -5.36 -15.47
C SER A 130 -1.10 -5.69 -15.50
N ARG A 131 -0.32 -5.19 -14.53
CA ARG A 131 1.14 -5.38 -14.46
C ARG A 131 1.60 -5.64 -13.03
N PHE A 132 2.75 -6.29 -12.91
CA PHE A 132 3.43 -6.52 -11.64
C PHE A 132 4.21 -5.27 -11.20
N LEU A 133 4.23 -5.02 -9.90
CA LEU A 133 4.87 -3.86 -9.27
C LEU A 133 6.23 -4.19 -8.65
N ASP A 134 6.78 -5.38 -8.94
CA ASP A 134 8.02 -5.91 -8.36
C ASP A 134 9.17 -4.91 -8.44
N SER A 135 9.44 -4.37 -9.63
CA SER A 135 10.51 -3.39 -9.84
C SER A 135 10.28 -2.07 -9.11
N TYR A 136 9.01 -1.69 -8.90
CA TYR A 136 8.65 -0.45 -8.23
C TYR A 136 8.82 -0.59 -6.72
N VAL A 137 8.36 -1.71 -6.16
CA VAL A 137 8.38 -1.95 -4.72
C VAL A 137 9.76 -2.39 -4.20
N GLN A 138 10.59 -2.98 -5.05
CA GLN A 138 12.00 -3.28 -4.75
C GLN A 138 12.90 -2.04 -4.73
N GLY A 139 12.48 -0.92 -5.32
CA GLY A 139 13.23 0.33 -5.26
C GLY A 139 13.15 1.00 -3.88
N ASN A 140 14.29 1.48 -3.37
CA ASN A 140 14.41 2.18 -2.07
C ASN A 140 13.54 3.44 -1.90
N SER A 141 12.78 3.88 -2.91
CA SER A 141 12.04 5.15 -2.87
C SER A 141 10.77 5.09 -3.72
N ILE A 142 9.73 4.51 -3.14
CA ILE A 142 8.40 4.49 -3.74
C ILE A 142 7.73 5.85 -3.51
N ARG A 143 7.26 6.45 -4.61
CA ARG A 143 6.49 7.69 -4.60
C ARG A 143 5.10 7.40 -5.12
N VAL A 144 4.12 8.04 -4.51
CA VAL A 144 2.73 7.95 -4.95
C VAL A 144 2.35 9.29 -5.54
N ARG A 145 2.03 9.29 -6.84
CA ARG A 145 1.47 10.45 -7.54
C ARG A 145 -0.02 10.24 -7.69
N ILE A 146 -0.80 11.17 -7.15
CA ILE A 146 -2.24 11.22 -7.34
C ILE A 146 -2.55 12.30 -8.37
N GLU A 147 -3.41 11.97 -9.32
CA GLU A 147 -3.94 12.90 -10.31
C GLU A 147 -5.45 12.97 -10.12
N TYR A 148 -5.98 14.14 -9.83
CA TYR A 148 -7.37 14.30 -9.50
C TYR A 148 -7.98 15.50 -10.24
N VAL A 149 -9.27 15.40 -10.49
CA VAL A 149 -10.09 16.49 -11.01
C VAL A 149 -11.14 16.82 -9.96
N LEU A 150 -11.13 18.06 -9.48
CA LEU A 150 -12.13 18.54 -8.55
C LEU A 150 -13.40 18.95 -9.32
N ARG A 151 -14.55 18.49 -8.83
CA ARG A 151 -15.87 18.95 -9.27
C ARG A 151 -16.12 20.37 -8.78
N ASN A 152 -15.84 20.62 -7.50
CA ASN A 152 -16.03 21.90 -6.84
C ASN A 152 -14.70 22.39 -6.27
N ALA A 153 -14.47 23.70 -6.31
CA ALA A 153 -13.30 24.30 -5.69
C ALA A 153 -13.39 24.12 -4.17
N THR A 154 -12.26 23.78 -3.54
CA THR A 154 -12.18 23.61 -2.10
C THR A 154 -11.90 24.96 -1.45
N THR A 155 -12.65 25.36 -0.43
CA THR A 155 -12.44 26.66 0.25
C THR A 155 -11.46 26.58 1.43
N ALA A 156 -11.01 25.38 1.77
CA ALA A 156 -10.08 25.09 2.85
C ALA A 156 -9.13 23.97 2.43
N ASP A 157 -7.98 23.88 3.09
CA ASP A 157 -7.03 22.80 2.84
C ASP A 157 -7.60 21.48 3.36
N VAL A 158 -7.63 20.46 2.50
CA VAL A 158 -8.14 19.13 2.85
C VAL A 158 -7.02 18.11 2.75
N SER A 159 -6.68 17.51 3.87
CA SER A 159 -5.72 16.41 3.95
C SER A 159 -6.43 15.08 3.72
N ILE A 160 -5.95 14.33 2.74
CA ILE A 160 -6.48 13.04 2.34
C ILE A 160 -5.43 11.98 2.59
N ARG A 161 -5.85 10.94 3.30
CA ARG A 161 -5.05 9.76 3.55
C ARG A 161 -5.34 8.73 2.47
N THR A 162 -4.34 8.46 1.67
CA THR A 162 -4.34 7.35 0.70
C THR A 162 -3.77 6.13 1.37
N SER A 163 -4.54 5.06 1.42
CA SER A 163 -4.14 3.76 1.97
C SER A 163 -4.16 2.74 0.84
N LEU A 164 -2.98 2.19 0.54
CA LEU A 164 -2.76 1.16 -0.46
C LEU A 164 -2.38 -0.13 0.25
N SER A 165 -2.98 -1.24 -0.14
CA SER A 165 -2.52 -2.56 0.30
C SER A 165 -1.96 -3.27 -0.89
N PHE A 166 -0.74 -3.76 -0.75
CA PHE A 166 -0.10 -4.59 -1.76
C PHE A 166 0.08 -5.98 -1.19
N THR A 167 -0.09 -6.98 -2.05
CA THR A 167 0.22 -8.37 -1.76
C THR A 167 1.48 -8.78 -2.52
N SER A 168 2.20 -9.76 -1.98
CA SER A 168 3.41 -10.30 -2.56
C SER A 168 3.58 -11.77 -2.18
N SER A 169 4.25 -12.51 -3.06
CA SER A 169 4.61 -13.90 -2.82
C SER A 169 6.07 -14.00 -2.34
N PRO A 170 6.39 -14.97 -1.46
CA PRO A 170 7.78 -15.26 -1.12
C PRO A 170 8.57 -15.63 -2.37
N LYS A 171 9.75 -15.06 -2.54
CA LYS A 171 10.73 -15.53 -3.51
C LYS A 171 11.39 -16.77 -2.93
N THR A 172 10.88 -17.95 -3.26
CA THR A 172 11.57 -19.21 -2.96
C THR A 172 12.90 -19.20 -3.70
N GLN A 173 13.99 -19.29 -2.93
CA GLN A 173 15.35 -19.36 -3.43
C GLN A 173 15.62 -20.71 -4.09
#